data_AF-A0A4R7JJK0-F1
#
_entry.id   AF-A0A4R7JJK0-F1
#
_cell.length_a   1.000
_cell.length_b   1.000
_cell.length_c   1.000
_cell.angle_alpha   90.00
_cell.angle_beta   90.00
_cell.angle_gamma   90.00
#
_symmetry.space_group_name_H-M   'P 1'
#
loop_
_entity.id
_entity.type
_entity.pdbx_description
1 polymer ?
#
loop_
_entity_poly.entity_id
_entity_poly.type
_entity_poly.pdbx_seq_one_letter_code
_entity_poly.pdbx_strand_id
1 'polypeptide(L)'
;MAIGAAATAENNNKPAAEGAIMEPKQRTGEENAPIPFRSNRFFCVGNRWYFTTREGFDSGPYATRERAETGLKRFLSVVRMLPEKKSYH
;
A
#
# COMPACT_ATOMS: atom_id res chain seq x y z
N MET A 1 -25.31 27.16 42.18
CA MET A 1 -24.76 25.85 41.77
C MET A 1 -24.20 26.03 40.37
N ALA A 2 -22.88 25.99 40.24
CA ALA A 2 -22.18 26.14 38.97
C ALA A 2 -21.81 24.75 38.43
N ILE A 3 -22.01 24.55 37.13
CA ILE A 3 -21.18 23.86 36.10
C ILE A 3 -22.09 23.79 34.86
N GLY A 4 -21.76 24.27 33.67
CA GLY A 4 -20.47 24.39 33.00
C GLY A 4 -20.71 23.80 31.62
N ALA A 5 -21.04 24.65 30.64
CA ALA A 5 -21.24 24.25 29.25
C ALA A 5 -19.90 23.77 28.66
N ALA A 6 -19.78 22.47 28.39
CA ALA A 6 -18.65 21.92 27.66
C ALA A 6 -19.00 21.88 26.17
N ALA A 7 -18.64 22.96 25.47
CA ALA A 7 -18.53 22.93 24.02
C ALA A 7 -17.36 21.99 23.65
N THR A 8 -17.68 20.81 23.12
CA THR A 8 -16.68 19.96 22.45
C THR A 8 -16.43 20.53 21.06
N ALA A 9 -15.35 21.30 20.95
CA ALA A 9 -14.76 21.67 19.67
C ALA A 9 -14.16 20.41 19.02
N GLU A 10 -14.81 19.86 17.98
CA GLU A 10 -14.14 18.90 17.11
C GLU A 10 -13.25 19.65 16.11
N ASN A 11 -11.97 19.31 16.23
CA ASN A 11 -10.80 19.90 15.62
C ASN A 11 -10.76 19.65 14.10
N ASN A 12 -10.77 20.73 13.31
CA ASN A 12 -10.61 20.75 11.85
C ASN A 12 -9.17 20.45 11.38
N ASN A 13 -8.50 19.45 11.94
CA ASN A 13 -7.24 18.97 11.41
C ASN A 13 -7.49 17.95 10.31
N LYS A 14 -7.76 18.46 9.10
CA LYS A 14 -7.63 17.69 7.86
C LYS A 14 -6.13 17.52 7.59
N PRO A 15 -5.51 16.32 7.70
CA PRO A 15 -4.14 16.17 7.29
C PRO A 15 -4.07 16.29 5.76
N ALA A 16 -3.52 17.41 5.31
CA ALA A 16 -3.06 17.61 3.94
C ALA A 16 -1.81 16.75 3.73
N ALA A 17 -1.98 15.50 3.31
CA ALA A 17 -0.89 14.68 2.77
C ALA A 17 -1.46 13.70 1.73
N GLU A 18 -1.28 14.08 0.48
CA GLU A 18 -1.59 13.29 -0.71
C GLU A 18 -0.62 12.09 -0.79
N GLY A 19 -1.03 10.98 -0.19
CA GLY A 19 -0.28 9.75 -0.14
C GLY A 19 -1.05 8.75 0.68
N ALA A 20 -2.03 8.11 0.06
CA ALA A 20 -3.01 7.22 0.71
C ALA A 20 -2.37 6.32 1.78
N ILE A 21 -2.63 6.65 3.05
CA ILE A 21 -2.49 5.74 4.18
C ILE A 21 -3.58 4.68 3.95
N MET A 22 -3.19 3.58 3.31
CA MET A 22 -4.08 2.43 3.16
C MET A 22 -4.34 1.86 4.56
N GLU A 23 -5.57 2.04 5.05
CA GLU A 23 -5.96 1.49 6.33
C GLU A 23 -5.76 -0.04 6.31
N PRO A 24 -5.07 -0.60 7.31
CA PRO A 24 -4.88 -2.03 7.41
C PRO A 24 -6.26 -2.70 7.50
N LYS A 25 -6.63 -3.44 6.46
CA LYS A 25 -7.91 -4.16 6.38
C LYS A 25 -7.75 -5.60 6.85
N GLN A 26 -8.59 -6.01 7.81
CA GLN A 26 -8.73 -7.40 8.22
C GLN A 26 -9.15 -8.29 7.04
N ARG A 27 -8.58 -9.50 6.97
CA ARG A 27 -9.05 -10.51 6.01
C ARG A 27 -10.32 -11.16 6.56
N THR A 28 -11.19 -11.60 5.66
CA THR A 28 -12.36 -12.42 6.01
C THR A 28 -11.89 -13.66 6.79
N GLY A 29 -12.44 -13.89 7.99
CA GLY A 29 -12.03 -14.99 8.88
C GLY A 29 -10.88 -14.69 9.84
N GLU A 30 -10.26 -13.50 9.78
CA GLU A 30 -9.22 -13.04 10.73
C GLU A 30 -9.75 -11.95 11.68
N GLU A 31 -11.06 -11.91 11.93
CA GLU A 31 -11.75 -10.84 12.69
C GLU A 31 -11.26 -10.69 14.14
N ASN A 32 -10.79 -11.79 14.74
CA ASN A 32 -10.33 -11.84 16.14
C ASN A 32 -8.80 -11.82 16.28
N ALA A 33 -8.06 -11.63 15.17
CA ALA A 33 -6.60 -11.61 15.18
C ALA A 33 -6.06 -10.18 14.98
N PRO A 34 -4.92 -9.83 15.61
CA PRO A 34 -4.20 -8.59 15.30
C PRO A 34 -3.84 -8.53 13.81
N ILE A 35 -4.02 -7.36 13.20
CA ILE A 35 -3.69 -7.20 11.79
C ILE A 35 -2.17 -7.27 11.61
N PRO A 36 -1.64 -8.21 10.80
CA PRO A 36 -0.21 -8.30 10.60
C PRO A 36 0.31 -7.07 9.86
N PHE A 37 1.49 -6.59 10.24
CA PHE A 37 2.17 -5.53 9.51
C PHE A 37 2.43 -5.98 8.06
N ARG A 38 2.08 -5.11 7.11
CA ARG A 38 2.33 -5.34 5.69
C ARG A 38 3.07 -4.14 5.13
N SER A 39 4.30 -4.34 4.70
CA SER A 39 5.06 -3.32 3.98
C SER A 39 4.32 -2.95 2.69
N ASN A 40 4.36 -1.66 2.34
CA ASN A 40 3.93 -1.23 1.03
C ASN A 40 4.82 -1.91 -0.02
N ARG A 41 4.23 -2.32 -1.15
CA ARG A 41 4.99 -2.93 -2.23
C ARG A 41 5.83 -1.92 -3.00
N PHE A 42 5.63 -0.62 -2.79
CA PHE A 42 6.47 0.45 -3.30
C PHE A 42 7.37 0.99 -2.20
N PHE A 43 8.67 1.11 -2.48
CA PHE A 43 9.66 1.58 -1.51
C PHE A 43 10.76 2.41 -2.17
N CYS A 44 11.48 3.19 -1.35
CA CYS A 44 12.56 4.07 -1.80
C CYS A 44 13.91 3.65 -1.23
N VAL A 45 14.94 3.62 -2.07
CA VAL A 45 16.33 3.47 -1.65
C VAL A 45 17.18 4.50 -2.39
N GLY A 46 17.87 5.39 -1.67
CA GLY A 46 18.75 6.41 -2.27
C GLY A 46 18.04 7.29 -3.31
N ASN A 47 16.88 7.83 -2.97
CA ASN A 47 16.03 8.67 -3.83
C ASN A 47 15.53 7.99 -5.12
N ARG A 48 15.62 6.66 -5.19
CA ARG A 48 15.10 5.84 -6.29
C ARG A 48 13.96 4.99 -5.79
N TRP A 49 12.93 4.86 -6.61
CA TRP A 49 11.72 4.10 -6.31
C TRP A 49 11.79 2.69 -6.89
N TYR A 50 11.23 1.74 -6.17
CA TYR A 50 11.14 0.34 -6.56
C TYR A 50 9.75 -0.20 -6.26
N PHE A 51 9.37 -1.30 -6.89
CA PHE A 51 8.29 -2.15 -6.41
C PHE A 51 8.73 -3.60 -6.25
N THR A 52 8.20 -4.29 -5.24
CA THR A 52 8.48 -5.71 -4.98
C THR A 52 7.33 -6.61 -5.40
N THR A 53 7.64 -7.82 -5.83
CA THR A 53 6.65 -8.86 -6.15
C THR A 53 6.69 -10.01 -5.13
N ARG A 54 5.71 -10.93 -5.18
CA ARG A 54 5.63 -12.04 -4.21
C ARG A 54 6.70 -13.10 -4.44
N GLU A 55 7.28 -13.09 -5.63
CA GLU A 55 8.30 -14.01 -6.11
C GLU A 55 9.70 -13.62 -5.62
N GLY A 56 9.81 -12.52 -4.87
CA GLY A 56 11.04 -12.10 -4.22
C GLY A 56 11.98 -11.28 -5.08
N PHE A 57 11.51 -10.71 -6.20
CA PHE A 57 12.28 -9.76 -6.99
C PHE A 57 11.69 -8.35 -6.92
N ASP A 58 12.58 -7.37 -7.04
CA ASP A 58 12.25 -5.95 -7.05
C ASP A 58 12.48 -5.36 -8.45
N SER A 59 11.60 -4.47 -8.86
CA SER A 59 11.68 -3.77 -10.13
C SER A 59 11.98 -2.29 -9.92
N GLY A 60 12.92 -1.77 -10.69
CA GLY A 60 13.45 -0.41 -10.59
C GLY A 60 14.92 -0.36 -11.03
N PRO A 61 15.65 0.72 -10.75
CA PRO A 61 15.20 1.94 -10.10
C PRO A 61 14.33 2.85 -10.99
N TYR A 62 13.31 3.45 -10.40
CA TYR A 62 12.49 4.50 -11.00
C TYR A 62 12.81 5.87 -10.39
N ALA A 63 12.68 6.92 -11.19
CA ALA A 63 12.92 8.29 -10.73
C ALA A 63 11.85 8.79 -9.76
N THR A 64 10.61 8.34 -9.91
CA THR A 64 9.47 8.75 -9.08
C THR A 64 8.56 7.56 -8.79
N ARG A 65 7.68 7.70 -7.79
CA ARG A 65 6.70 6.67 -7.41
C ARG A 65 5.73 6.36 -8.55
N GLU A 66 5.27 7.40 -9.25
CA GLU A 66 4.31 7.29 -10.36
C GLU A 66 4.90 6.49 -11.53
N ARG A 67 6.21 6.62 -11.76
CA ARG A 67 6.93 5.78 -12.73
C ARG A 67 6.99 4.33 -12.28
N ALA A 68 7.20 4.05 -11.00
CA ALA A 68 7.15 2.69 -10.47
C ALA A 68 5.74 2.09 -10.62
N GLU A 69 4.69 2.87 -10.34
CA GLU A 69 3.29 2.44 -10.52
C GLU A 69 2.96 2.17 -12.00
N THR A 70 3.48 3.00 -12.91
CA THR A 70 3.37 2.77 -14.36
C THR A 70 4.12 1.50 -14.78
N GLY A 71 5.31 1.26 -14.22
CA GLY A 71 6.08 0.04 -14.40
C GLY A 71 5.29 -1.20 -13.95
N LEU A 72 4.65 -1.13 -12.78
CA LEU A 72 3.81 -2.22 -12.27
C LEU A 72 2.64 -2.52 -13.21
N LYS A 73 1.95 -1.50 -13.75
CA LYS A 73 0.86 -1.71 -14.74
C LYS A 73 1.35 -2.47 -15.97
N ARG A 74 2.54 -2.11 -16.50
CA ARG A 74 3.15 -2.81 -17.64
C ARG A 74 3.53 -4.25 -17.27
N PHE A 75 4.14 -4.45 -16.11
CA PHE A 75 4.50 -5.76 -15.61
C PHE A 75 3.28 -6.68 -15.51
N LEU A 76 2.19 -6.23 -14.89
CA LEU A 76 0.95 -7.00 -14.78
C LEU A 76 0.32 -7.31 -16.15
N SER A 77 0.43 -6.39 -17.11
CA SER A 77 -0.02 -6.63 -18.49
C SER A 77 0.73 -7.79 -19.12
N VAL A 78 2.06 -7.82 -18.99
CA VAL A 78 2.90 -8.92 -19.51
C VAL A 78 2.57 -10.23 -18.80
N VAL A 79 2.49 -10.23 -17.47
CA VAL A 79 2.19 -11.45 -16.69
C VAL A 79 0.86 -12.07 -17.11
N ARG A 80 -0.16 -11.25 -17.40
CA ARG A 80 -1.47 -11.74 -17.89
C ARG A 80 -1.44 -12.33 -19.30
N MET A 81 -0.43 -11.99 -20.11
CA MET A 81 -0.25 -12.54 -21.45
C MET A 81 0.57 -13.83 -21.44
N LEU A 82 1.27 -14.13 -20.35
CA LEU A 82 2.05 -15.36 -20.23
C LEU A 82 1.11 -16.56 -20.07
N PRO A 83 1.38 -17.68 -20.76
CA PRO A 83 0.62 -18.91 -20.56
C PRO A 83 0.80 -19.41 -19.13
N GLU A 84 -0.27 -19.96 -18.55
CA GLU A 84 -0.17 -20.57 -17.22
C GLU A 84 0.90 -21.66 -17.24
N LYS A 85 1.86 -21.54 -16.31
CA LYS A 85 2.85 -22.58 -16.11
C LYS A 85 2.12 -23.80 -15.56
N LYS A 86 1.88 -24.80 -16.41
CA LYS A 86 1.42 -26.12 -15.96
C LYS A 86 2.45 -26.66 -14.97
N SER A 87 2.06 -26.74 -13.71
CA SER A 87 2.83 -27.49 -12.72
C SER A 87 2.64 -28.96 -13.07
N TYR A 88 3.66 -29.57 -13.66
CA TYR A 88 3.72 -31.02 -13.78
C TYR A 88 4.07 -31.55 -12.39
N HIS A 89 3.05 -31.98 -11.65
CA HIS A 89 3.19 -32.77 -10.45
C HIS A 89 2.87 -34.23 -10.76
#